data_AF-A0A538J583-F1
#
_entry.id   AF-A0A538J583-F1
#
_cell.length_a   1.000
_cell.length_b   1.000
_cell.length_c   1.000
_cell.angle_alpha   90.00
_cell.angle_beta   90.00
_cell.angle_gamma   90.00
#
_symmetry.space_group_name_H-M   'P 1'
#
loop_
_entity.id
_entity.type
_entity.pdbx_description
1 polymer ?
#
loop_
_entity_poly.entity_id
_entity_poly.type
_entity_poly.pdbx_seq_one_letter_code
_entity_poly.pdbx_strand_id
1 'polypeptide(L)'
;MAPLDRWLPEFDVHELHEIHVAATAETAFAAALGIPVAPDALVRTLFRLRGLPTGGSLEGAMRAIGFVELERSPTSLVLGGAGRPWSPLAGLVAWEKAGEGQVRMAFALWAEAEGDGARLATETRVLALGESARKRFRRYWLAVGPFSALIRRRWLKAAASI
;
A
#
# COMPACT_ATOMS: atom_id res chain seq x y z
N MET A 1 10.13 -14.03 6.61
CA MET A 1 8.78 -14.21 6.03
C MET A 1 8.28 -12.84 5.63
N ALA A 2 7.65 -12.72 4.46
CA ALA A 2 7.12 -11.42 4.04
C ALA A 2 5.95 -11.05 4.96
N PRO A 3 5.80 -9.79 5.40
CA PRO A 3 4.78 -9.42 6.40
C PRO A 3 3.35 -9.81 6.00
N LEU A 4 3.08 -9.92 4.70
CA LEU A 4 1.77 -10.28 4.19
C LEU A 4 1.47 -11.78 4.13
N ASP A 5 2.44 -12.66 4.42
CA ASP A 5 2.24 -14.12 4.38
C ASP A 5 1.17 -14.59 5.37
N ARG A 6 1.04 -13.93 6.53
CA ARG A 6 0.03 -14.26 7.55
C ARG A 6 -1.38 -13.79 7.18
N TRP A 7 -1.49 -12.74 6.36
CA TRP A 7 -2.75 -12.05 6.12
C TRP A 7 -3.33 -12.33 4.74
N LEU A 8 -2.48 -12.45 3.72
CA LEU A 8 -2.90 -12.74 2.35
C LEU A 8 -1.86 -13.64 1.66
N PRO A 9 -1.76 -14.93 2.04
CA PRO A 9 -0.82 -15.88 1.45
C PRO A 9 -1.16 -16.21 -0.01
N GLU A 10 -2.45 -16.20 -0.35
CA GLU A 10 -2.96 -16.36 -1.72
C GLU A 10 -3.35 -15.00 -2.30
N PHE A 11 -2.90 -14.72 -3.52
CA PHE A 11 -3.13 -13.43 -4.17
C PHE A 11 -3.19 -13.57 -5.69
N ASP A 12 -3.98 -12.73 -6.34
CA ASP A 12 -4.00 -12.59 -7.80
C ASP A 12 -2.98 -11.53 -8.28
N VAL A 13 -2.60 -10.60 -7.41
CA VAL A 13 -1.62 -9.53 -7.67
C VAL A 13 -0.70 -9.37 -6.48
N HIS A 14 0.59 -9.18 -6.78
CA HIS A 14 1.64 -8.87 -5.83
C HIS A 14 2.54 -7.77 -6.40
N GLU A 15 2.69 -6.66 -5.66
CA GLU A 15 3.68 -5.62 -5.92
C GLU A 15 4.63 -5.51 -4.72
N LEU A 16 5.93 -5.64 -4.97
CA LEU A 16 6.97 -5.36 -3.99
C LEU A 16 7.91 -4.29 -4.56
N HIS A 17 8.18 -3.27 -3.77
CA HIS A 17 9.17 -2.25 -4.07
C HIS A 17 10.03 -2.04 -2.83
N GLU A 18 11.34 -1.97 -3.02
CA GLU A 18 12.31 -1.85 -1.95
C GLU A 18 13.44 -0.90 -2.35
N ILE A 19 14.04 -0.29 -1.35
CA ILE A 19 15.27 0.50 -1.47
C ILE A 19 16.14 0.29 -0.22
N HIS A 20 17.43 0.49 -0.38
CA HIS A 20 18.36 0.59 0.74
C HIS A 20 18.41 2.03 1.26
N VAL A 21 18.47 2.22 2.57
CA VAL A 21 18.63 3.51 3.23
C VAL A 21 19.71 3.46 4.30
N ALA A 22 20.50 4.53 4.41
CA ALA A 22 21.58 4.66 5.40
C ALA A 22 21.04 5.09 6.78
N ALA A 23 20.10 4.32 7.32
CA ALA A 23 19.47 4.54 8.62
C ALA A 23 19.11 3.18 9.27
N THR A 24 18.86 3.17 10.58
CA THR A 24 18.32 1.97 11.25
C THR A 24 16.92 1.63 10.75
N ALA A 25 16.51 0.37 10.89
CA ALA A 25 15.20 -0.09 10.42
C ALA A 25 14.04 0.71 11.07
N GLU A 26 14.12 0.96 12.38
CA GLU A 26 13.12 1.73 13.13
C GLU A 26 13.03 3.17 12.62
N THR A 27 14.19 3.83 12.40
CA THR A 27 14.23 5.21 11.90
C THR A 27 13.71 5.29 10.47
N ALA A 28 14.13 4.39 9.58
CA ALA A 28 13.67 4.31 8.21
C ALA A 28 12.15 4.09 8.12
N PHE A 29 11.64 3.17 8.93
CA PHE A 29 10.21 2.87 9.00
C PHE A 29 9.40 4.05 9.52
N ALA A 30 9.83 4.67 10.62
CA ALA A 30 9.15 5.85 11.19
C ALA A 30 9.15 7.03 10.20
N ALA A 31 10.27 7.29 9.52
CA ALA A 31 10.36 8.30 8.48
C ALA A 31 9.40 8.01 7.32
N ALA A 32 9.34 6.76 6.87
CA ALA A 32 8.47 6.33 5.79
C ALA A 32 6.97 6.47 6.12
N LEU A 33 6.55 6.21 7.36
CA LEU A 33 5.17 6.47 7.79
C LEU A 33 4.82 7.96 7.78
N GLY A 34 5.81 8.81 8.07
CA GLY A 34 5.67 10.26 8.22
C GLY A 34 5.73 11.07 6.93
N ILE A 35 6.18 10.50 5.81
CA ILE A 35 6.27 11.23 4.53
C ILE A 35 4.89 11.78 4.11
N PRO A 36 4.83 12.90 3.39
CA PRO A 36 3.60 13.32 2.75
C PRO A 36 3.08 12.24 1.78
N VAL A 37 1.79 11.88 1.87
CA VAL A 37 1.20 10.87 0.96
C VAL A 37 1.31 11.27 -0.52
N ALA A 38 1.37 12.57 -0.80
CA ALA A 38 1.61 13.13 -2.12
C ALA A 38 2.91 13.97 -2.10
N PRO A 39 4.09 13.32 -2.17
CA PRO A 39 5.38 14.01 -2.00
C PRO A 39 5.75 14.91 -3.18
N ASP A 40 5.10 14.74 -4.33
CA ASP A 40 5.33 15.55 -5.53
C ASP A 40 4.03 15.83 -6.31
N ALA A 41 4.11 16.73 -7.30
CA ALA A 41 2.96 17.16 -8.10
C ALA A 41 2.34 16.03 -8.94
N LEU A 42 3.14 15.03 -9.34
CA LEU A 42 2.68 13.90 -10.13
C LEU A 42 1.83 12.95 -9.26
N VAL A 43 2.33 12.56 -8.08
CA VAL A 43 1.57 11.75 -7.13
C VAL A 43 0.29 12.49 -6.70
N ARG A 44 0.38 13.79 -6.44
CA ARG A 44 -0.78 14.63 -6.11
C ARG A 44 -1.85 14.58 -7.20
N THR A 45 -1.45 14.68 -8.46
CA THR A 45 -2.36 14.61 -9.62
C THR A 45 -3.02 13.24 -9.71
N LEU A 46 -2.26 12.16 -9.60
CA LEU A 46 -2.78 10.78 -9.64
C LEU A 46 -3.78 10.50 -8.51
N PHE A 47 -3.53 11.02 -7.30
CA PHE A 47 -4.46 10.91 -6.18
C PHE A 47 -5.74 11.71 -6.42
N ARG A 48 -5.66 12.94 -6.94
CA ARG A 48 -6.85 13.76 -7.28
C ARG A 48 -7.72 13.10 -8.32
N LEU A 49 -7.13 12.55 -9.38
CA LEU A 49 -7.86 11.81 -10.43
C LEU A 49 -8.63 10.61 -9.88
N ARG A 50 -8.22 10.09 -8.72
CA ARG A 50 -8.86 8.97 -8.03
C ARG A 50 -9.75 9.39 -6.85
N GLY A 51 -9.92 10.69 -6.60
CA GLY A 51 -10.67 11.20 -5.43
C GLY A 51 -10.02 10.84 -4.09
N LEU A 52 -8.70 10.60 -4.06
CA LEU A 52 -7.96 10.21 -2.87
C LEU A 52 -7.37 11.43 -2.12
N PRO A 53 -7.14 11.33 -0.80
CA PRO A 53 -6.56 12.42 -0.02
C PRO A 53 -5.14 12.77 -0.48
N THR A 54 -4.88 14.07 -0.70
CA THR A 54 -3.55 14.55 -1.14
C THR A 54 -2.72 15.22 -0.03
N GLY A 55 -3.19 15.17 1.21
CA GLY A 55 -2.55 15.79 2.36
C GLY A 55 -2.44 14.80 3.52
N GLY A 56 -1.60 15.14 4.50
CA GLY A 56 -1.29 14.28 5.63
C GLY A 56 -0.14 13.32 5.35
N SER A 57 0.23 12.57 6.39
CA SER A 57 1.24 11.52 6.32
C SER A 57 0.75 10.32 5.53
N LEU A 58 1.67 9.48 5.05
CA LEU A 58 1.35 8.23 4.37
C LEU A 58 0.40 7.37 5.21
N GLU A 59 0.71 7.16 6.50
CA GLU A 59 -0.14 6.38 7.39
C GLU A 59 -1.54 7.01 7.54
N GLY A 60 -1.60 8.31 7.83
CA GLY A 60 -2.86 9.02 8.04
C GLY A 60 -3.77 8.96 6.81
N ALA A 61 -3.19 9.12 5.62
CA ALA A 61 -3.92 9.02 4.37
C ALA A 61 -4.44 7.60 4.08
N MET A 62 -3.64 6.56 4.35
CA MET A 62 -4.10 5.17 4.18
C MET A 62 -5.29 4.86 5.09
N ARG A 63 -5.27 5.32 6.35
CA ARG A 63 -6.40 5.21 7.27
C ARG A 63 -7.62 6.00 6.79
N ALA A 64 -7.42 7.22 6.30
CA ALA A 64 -8.51 8.05 5.76
C ALA A 64 -9.16 7.44 4.51
N ILE A 65 -8.43 6.64 3.73
CA ILE A 65 -8.97 5.86 2.60
C ILE A 65 -9.84 4.69 3.09
N GLY A 66 -9.71 4.28 4.35
CA GLY A 66 -10.49 3.21 4.96
C GLY A 66 -9.71 1.90 5.17
N PHE A 67 -8.38 1.92 5.04
CA PHE A 67 -7.58 0.78 5.48
C PHE A 67 -7.55 0.68 7.01
N VAL A 68 -7.71 -0.54 7.53
CA VAL A 68 -7.62 -0.87 8.95
C VAL A 68 -6.24 -1.45 9.28
N GLU A 69 -5.75 -1.22 10.49
CA GLU A 69 -4.52 -1.86 10.97
C GLU A 69 -4.77 -3.34 11.27
N LEU A 70 -3.97 -4.20 10.67
CA LEU A 70 -3.99 -5.64 10.90
C LEU A 70 -2.86 -6.04 11.85
N GLU A 71 -1.68 -5.46 11.65
CA GLU A 71 -0.49 -5.76 12.45
C GLU A 71 0.47 -4.58 12.48
N ARG A 72 1.10 -4.37 13.62
CA ARG A 72 2.12 -3.33 13.81
C ARG A 72 3.25 -3.86 14.67
N SER A 73 4.47 -3.54 14.27
CA SER A 73 5.70 -3.72 15.03
C SER A 73 6.54 -2.42 15.00
N PRO A 74 7.67 -2.35 15.72
CA PRO A 74 8.57 -1.19 15.64
C PRO A 74 9.13 -0.91 14.24
N THR A 75 9.10 -1.90 13.33
CA THR A 75 9.68 -1.80 11.98
C THR A 75 8.71 -2.20 10.86
N SER A 76 7.44 -2.44 11.18
CA SER A 76 6.45 -2.82 10.16
C SER A 76 5.03 -2.38 10.51
N LEU A 77 4.26 -2.08 9.47
CA LEU A 77 2.82 -1.82 9.54
C LEU A 77 2.15 -2.60 8.41
N VAL A 78 1.18 -3.44 8.77
CA VAL A 78 0.30 -4.14 7.85
C VAL A 78 -1.10 -3.54 7.95
N LEU A 79 -1.62 -3.12 6.80
CA LEU A 79 -2.92 -2.53 6.62
C LEU A 79 -3.79 -3.40 5.70
N GLY A 80 -5.06 -3.52 6.04
CA GLY A 80 -6.05 -4.30 5.31
C GLY A 80 -7.27 -3.50 4.91
N GLY A 81 -7.86 -3.84 3.78
CA GLY A 81 -9.17 -3.33 3.40
C GLY A 81 -9.78 -4.20 2.31
N ALA A 82 -11.08 -4.06 2.07
CA ALA A 82 -11.73 -4.69 0.95
C ALA A 82 -12.64 -3.72 0.20
N GLY A 83 -12.93 -3.97 -1.06
CA GLY A 83 -13.81 -3.10 -1.82
C GLY A 83 -13.76 -3.33 -3.33
N ARG A 84 -14.23 -2.32 -4.07
CA ARG A 84 -14.28 -2.33 -5.53
C ARG A 84 -13.50 -1.13 -6.06
N PRO A 85 -12.16 -1.19 -6.16
CA PRO A 85 -11.34 -0.03 -6.52
C PRO A 85 -11.60 0.52 -7.94
N TRP A 86 -12.27 -0.26 -8.79
CA TRP A 86 -12.75 0.16 -10.12
C TRP A 86 -14.10 0.88 -10.11
N SER A 87 -14.73 1.03 -8.93
CA SER A 87 -16.02 1.68 -8.75
C SER A 87 -15.82 2.92 -7.89
N PRO A 88 -15.76 4.14 -8.46
CA PRO A 88 -15.44 5.36 -7.72
C PRO A 88 -16.45 5.69 -6.60
N LEU A 89 -17.67 5.18 -6.70
CA LEU A 89 -18.72 5.32 -5.68
C LEU A 89 -18.59 4.34 -4.51
N ALA A 90 -17.70 3.33 -4.61
CA ALA A 90 -17.55 2.30 -3.60
C ALA A 90 -16.31 2.58 -2.75
N GLY A 91 -16.53 3.05 -1.51
CA GLY A 91 -15.47 3.14 -0.50
C GLY A 91 -14.94 1.76 -0.12
N LEU A 92 -13.85 1.75 0.66
CA LEU A 92 -13.38 0.53 1.30
C LEU A 92 -14.33 0.12 2.43
N VAL A 93 -14.44 -1.19 2.62
CA VAL A 93 -15.05 -1.83 3.78
C VAL A 93 -13.95 -2.47 4.63
N ALA A 94 -14.28 -2.71 5.91
CA ALA A 94 -13.39 -3.42 6.83
C ALA A 94 -12.98 -4.79 6.25
N TRP A 95 -11.75 -5.20 6.56
CA TRP A 95 -11.11 -6.40 6.03
C TRP A 95 -11.94 -7.69 6.22
N GLU A 96 -12.61 -7.81 7.36
CA GLU A 96 -13.42 -8.93 7.80
C GLU A 96 -14.78 -8.97 7.11
N LYS A 97 -15.23 -7.83 6.58
CA LYS A 97 -16.51 -7.67 5.87
C LYS A 97 -16.37 -7.92 4.36
N ALA A 98 -15.20 -8.36 3.90
CA ALA A 98 -14.96 -8.63 2.50
C ALA A 98 -15.90 -9.75 2.00
N GLY A 99 -16.57 -9.50 0.88
CA GLY A 99 -17.53 -10.44 0.28
C GLY A 99 -17.34 -10.63 -1.21
N GLU A 100 -18.17 -11.49 -1.80
CA GLU A 100 -18.14 -11.79 -3.23
C GLU A 100 -18.29 -10.53 -4.11
N GLY A 101 -17.56 -10.48 -5.21
CA GLY A 101 -17.56 -9.33 -6.12
C GLY A 101 -16.71 -8.15 -5.63
N GLN A 102 -15.88 -8.34 -4.61
CA GLN A 102 -14.89 -7.38 -4.11
C GLN A 102 -13.47 -7.95 -4.25
N VAL A 103 -12.48 -7.10 -3.99
CA VAL A 103 -11.10 -7.54 -3.74
C VAL A 103 -10.74 -7.25 -2.29
N ARG A 104 -9.96 -8.16 -1.69
CA ARG A 104 -9.25 -7.95 -0.44
C ARG A 104 -7.85 -7.45 -0.77
N MET A 105 -7.44 -6.35 -0.14
CA MET A 105 -6.17 -5.65 -0.37
C MET A 105 -5.40 -5.59 0.93
N ALA A 106 -4.19 -6.15 0.93
CA ALA A 106 -3.24 -6.04 2.02
C ALA A 106 -2.08 -5.16 1.55
N PHE A 107 -1.71 -4.19 2.38
CA PHE A 107 -0.57 -3.30 2.16
C PHE A 107 0.35 -3.39 3.36
N ALA A 108 1.64 -3.62 3.13
CA ALA A 108 2.66 -3.53 4.17
C ALA A 108 3.67 -2.44 3.84
N LEU A 109 4.07 -1.70 4.87
CA LEU A 109 5.30 -0.92 4.88
C LEU A 109 6.19 -1.53 5.95
N TRP A 110 7.43 -1.87 5.61
CA TRP A 110 8.34 -2.49 6.56
C TRP A 110 9.79 -2.10 6.29
N ALA A 111 10.61 -2.19 7.32
CA ALA A 111 12.04 -2.03 7.25
C ALA A 111 12.75 -3.20 7.96
N GLU A 112 13.87 -3.63 7.42
CA GLU A 112 14.71 -4.70 7.97
C GLU A 112 16.17 -4.23 7.96
N ALA A 113 16.93 -4.53 9.02
CA ALA A 113 18.35 -4.19 9.05
C ALA A 113 19.10 -4.90 7.92
N GLU A 114 19.94 -4.17 7.20
CA GLU A 114 20.68 -4.67 6.05
C GLU A 114 22.03 -3.95 5.98
N GLY A 115 23.15 -4.67 6.18
CA GLY A 115 24.48 -4.07 6.14
C GLY A 115 24.68 -2.95 7.17
N ASP A 116 25.09 -1.78 6.71
CA ASP A 116 25.27 -0.55 7.49
C ASP A 116 24.00 0.34 7.56
N GLY A 117 22.87 -0.16 7.04
CA GLY A 117 21.61 0.55 6.99
C GLY A 117 20.41 -0.39 7.12
N ALA A 118 19.37 -0.09 6.36
CA ALA A 118 18.14 -0.88 6.33
C ALA A 118 17.55 -0.98 4.92
N ARG A 119 16.92 -2.12 4.67
CA ARG A 119 16.05 -2.33 3.52
C ARG A 119 14.64 -1.87 3.86
N LEU A 120 14.19 -0.79 3.23
CA LEU A 120 12.84 -0.23 3.38
C LEU A 120 11.99 -0.67 2.19
N ALA A 121 10.80 -1.19 2.45
CA ALA A 121 9.95 -1.75 1.41
C ALA A 121 8.46 -1.48 1.61
N THR A 122 7.77 -1.37 0.48
CA THR A 122 6.30 -1.43 0.40
C THR A 122 5.89 -2.69 -0.34
N GLU A 123 4.98 -3.46 0.25
CA GLU A 123 4.39 -4.64 -0.36
C GLU A 123 2.88 -4.45 -0.49
N THR A 124 2.28 -4.86 -1.61
CA THR A 124 0.83 -4.86 -1.80
C THR A 124 0.42 -6.20 -2.39
N ARG A 125 -0.53 -6.87 -1.75
CA ARG A 125 -1.18 -8.07 -2.28
C ARG A 125 -2.67 -7.85 -2.43
N VAL A 126 -3.24 -8.39 -3.50
CA VAL A 126 -4.67 -8.29 -3.76
C VAL A 126 -5.23 -9.65 -4.16
N LEU A 127 -6.33 -10.05 -3.51
CA LEU A 127 -7.07 -11.27 -3.81
C LEU A 127 -8.50 -10.89 -4.20
N ALA A 128 -8.94 -11.35 -5.38
CA ALA A 128 -10.31 -11.21 -5.83
C ALA A 128 -11.22 -12.27 -5.23
N LEU A 129 -12.35 -11.82 -4.68
CA LEU A 129 -13.37 -12.68 -4.08
C LEU A 129 -14.42 -13.02 -5.15
N GLY A 130 -14.17 -14.11 -5.87
CA GLY A 130 -15.01 -14.61 -6.96
C GLY A 130 -14.59 -14.16 -8.35
N GLU A 131 -15.08 -14.86 -9.36
CA GLU A 131 -14.61 -14.72 -10.75
C GLU A 131 -15.00 -13.38 -11.38
N SER A 132 -16.14 -12.80 -10.98
CA SER A 132 -16.57 -11.48 -11.46
C SER A 132 -15.62 -10.37 -10.97
N ALA A 133 -15.18 -10.44 -9.71
CA ALA A 133 -14.20 -9.52 -9.13
C ALA A 133 -12.86 -9.68 -9.84
N ARG A 134 -12.41 -10.91 -10.07
CA ARG A 134 -11.13 -11.20 -10.73
C ARG A 134 -11.05 -10.55 -12.11
N LYS A 135 -12.07 -10.76 -12.95
CA LYS A 135 -12.12 -10.17 -14.31
C LYS A 135 -12.12 -8.64 -14.29
N ARG A 136 -12.89 -8.03 -13.39
CA ARG A 136 -12.99 -6.56 -13.28
C ARG A 136 -11.70 -5.96 -12.73
N PHE A 137 -11.15 -6.58 -11.69
CA PHE A 137 -9.89 -6.14 -11.08
C PHE A 137 -8.74 -6.24 -12.08
N ARG A 138 -8.60 -7.33 -12.82
CA ARG A 138 -7.52 -7.46 -13.83
C ARG A 138 -7.55 -6.36 -14.88
N ARG A 139 -8.73 -6.00 -15.41
CA ARG A 139 -8.88 -4.90 -16.38
C ARG A 139 -8.51 -3.55 -15.77
N TYR A 140 -9.01 -3.30 -14.57
CA TYR A 140 -8.67 -2.10 -13.80
C TYR A 140 -7.17 -2.00 -13.53
N TRP A 141 -6.57 -3.11 -13.11
CA TRP A 141 -5.17 -3.20 -12.73
C TRP A 141 -4.23 -3.02 -13.91
N LEU A 142 -4.62 -3.46 -15.11
CA LEU A 142 -3.83 -3.21 -16.32
C LEU A 142 -3.64 -1.70 -16.59
N ALA A 143 -4.66 -0.89 -16.28
CA ALA A 143 -4.58 0.55 -16.46
C ALA A 143 -3.92 1.26 -15.26
N VAL A 144 -4.19 0.80 -14.03
CA VAL A 144 -3.81 1.51 -12.80
C VAL A 144 -2.50 1.02 -12.18
N GLY A 145 -2.14 -0.25 -12.38
CA GLY A 145 -0.96 -0.90 -11.82
C GLY A 145 0.34 -0.13 -12.06
N PRO A 146 0.66 0.29 -13.30
CA PRO A 146 1.88 1.08 -13.57
C PRO A 146 1.97 2.37 -12.74
N PHE A 147 0.84 3.05 -12.52
CA PHE A 147 0.78 4.26 -11.71
C PHE A 147 0.86 3.94 -10.21
N SER A 148 0.29 2.82 -9.76
CA SER A 148 0.47 2.29 -8.40
C SER A 148 1.95 2.07 -8.10
N ALA A 149 2.63 1.31 -8.97
CA ALA A 149 4.07 1.05 -8.87
C ALA A 149 4.89 2.35 -8.82
N LEU A 150 4.57 3.31 -9.69
CA LEU A 150 5.23 4.62 -9.67
C LEU A 150 5.06 5.34 -8.33
N ILE A 151 3.84 5.39 -7.79
CA ILE A 151 3.55 6.01 -6.49
C ILE A 151 4.38 5.34 -5.39
N ARG A 152 4.43 4.00 -5.34
CA ARG A 152 5.22 3.24 -4.35
C ARG A 152 6.71 3.61 -4.40
N ARG A 153 7.29 3.68 -5.60
CA ARG A 153 8.70 4.09 -5.78
C ARG A 153 8.94 5.54 -5.35
N ARG A 154 7.98 6.45 -5.59
CA ARG A 154 8.09 7.85 -5.16
C ARG A 154 7.99 8.00 -3.63
N TRP A 155 7.17 7.20 -2.97
CA TRP A 155 7.13 7.14 -1.51
C TRP A 155 8.46 6.68 -0.92
N LEU A 156 9.00 5.57 -1.42
CA LEU A 156 10.30 5.06 -0.98
C LEU A 156 11.40 6.11 -1.20
N LYS A 157 11.46 6.73 -2.39
CA LYS A 157 12.43 7.80 -2.66
C LYS A 157 12.30 8.99 -1.70
N ALA A 158 11.08 9.39 -1.36
CA ALA A 158 10.84 10.48 -0.40
C ALA A 158 11.31 10.09 1.01
N ALA A 159 11.09 8.85 1.43
CA ALA A 159 11.52 8.34 2.74
C ALA A 159 13.05 8.26 2.86
N ALA A 160 13.76 7.99 1.76
CA ALA A 160 15.23 7.95 1.74
C ALA A 160 15.91 9.33 1.69
N SER A 161 15.13 10.41 1.58
CA SER A 161 15.67 11.78 1.51
C SER A 161 15.60 12.50 2.87
N ILE A 162 15.33 11.78 3.96
CA ILE A 162 15.14 12.29 5.33
C ILE A 162 16.41 12.05 6.14
#